data_AF-A0A537LCS3-F1
#
_entry.id   AF-A0A537LCS3-F1
#
_cell.length_a   1.000
_cell.length_b   1.000
_cell.length_c   1.000
_cell.angle_alpha   90.00
_cell.angle_beta   90.00
_cell.angle_gamma   90.00
#
_symmetry.space_group_name_H-M   'P 1'
#
loop_
_entity.id
_entity.type
_entity.pdbx_description
1 polymer ?
#
loop_
_entity_poly.entity_id
_entity_poly.type
_entity_poly.pdbx_seq_one_letter_code
_entity_poly.pdbx_strand_id
1 'polypeptide(L)'
;MSFNVEFVAPSKAKAIKQIEIAHLPECIRSFLTVAVGALPAADEDKPRFIKVKAMGHLCEGPSSYSVSNAQIDVSEIRTSC
;
A
#
# COMPACT_ATOMS: atom_id res chain seq x y z
N MET A 1 2.24 0.87 18.15
CA MET A 1 3.19 0.15 17.27
C MET A 1 3.41 0.97 16.00
N SER A 2 4.65 1.20 15.55
CA SER A 2 4.90 1.87 14.27
C SER A 2 4.98 0.85 13.14
N PHE A 3 4.50 1.20 11.95
CA PHE A 3 4.72 0.39 10.74
C PHE A 3 5.44 1.21 9.67
N ASN A 4 6.30 0.55 8.92
CA ASN A 4 6.93 1.07 7.73
C ASN A 4 6.96 -0.05 6.69
N VAL A 5 6.25 0.15 5.59
CA VAL A 5 6.07 -0.82 4.52
C VAL A 5 6.47 -0.14 3.22
N GLU A 6 7.51 -0.67 2.58
CA GLU A 6 7.94 -0.24 1.25
C GLU A 6 8.06 -1.46 0.35
N PHE A 7 7.34 -1.45 -0.77
CA PHE A 7 7.48 -2.47 -1.81
C PHE A 7 7.21 -1.88 -3.20
N VAL A 8 7.65 -2.62 -4.21
CA VAL A 8 7.41 -2.30 -5.62
C VAL A 8 6.73 -3.49 -6.26
N ALA A 9 5.62 -3.22 -6.95
CA ALA A 9 4.86 -4.24 -7.66
C ALA A 9 4.68 -3.84 -9.13
N PRO A 10 4.69 -4.81 -10.07
CA PRO A 10 4.58 -4.53 -11.50
C PRO A 10 3.14 -4.21 -11.96
N SER A 11 2.14 -4.33 -11.08
CA SER A 11 0.75 -3.97 -11.37
C SER A 11 -0.06 -3.79 -10.10
N LYS A 12 -1.22 -3.13 -10.22
CA LYS A 12 -2.19 -2.94 -9.12
C LYS A 12 -2.62 -4.26 -8.49
N ALA A 13 -2.91 -5.27 -9.32
CA ALA A 13 -3.28 -6.60 -8.85
C ALA A 13 -2.13 -7.30 -8.10
N LYS A 14 -0.87 -7.16 -8.57
CA LYS A 14 0.28 -7.73 -7.84
C LYS A 14 0.57 -6.98 -6.55
N ALA A 15 0.34 -5.67 -6.51
CA ALA A 15 0.49 -4.85 -5.30
C ALA A 15 -0.50 -5.29 -4.22
N ILE A 16 -1.78 -5.45 -4.56
CA ILE A 16 -2.81 -5.93 -3.63
C ILE A 16 -2.45 -7.32 -3.11
N LYS A 17 -2.06 -8.25 -3.99
CA LYS A 17 -1.62 -9.59 -3.56
C LYS A 17 -0.44 -9.55 -2.59
N GLN A 18 0.55 -8.66 -2.81
CA GLN A 18 1.68 -8.52 -1.89
C GLN A 18 1.26 -7.98 -0.52
N ILE A 19 0.27 -7.07 -0.47
CA ILE A 19 -0.30 -6.56 0.78
C ILE A 19 -1.00 -7.67 1.55
N GLU A 20 -1.77 -8.52 0.87
CA GLU A 20 -2.55 -9.59 1.49
C GLU A 20 -1.67 -10.67 2.15
N ILE A 21 -0.52 -11.00 1.54
CA ILE A 21 0.43 -11.99 2.04
C ILE A 21 1.44 -11.42 3.06
N ALA A 22 1.49 -10.10 3.23
CA ALA A 22 2.37 -9.50 4.22
C ALA A 22 1.88 -9.79 5.64
N HIS A 23 2.80 -10.06 6.57
CA HIS A 23 2.52 -10.23 8.00
C HIS A 23 2.18 -8.88 8.66
N LEU A 24 1.14 -8.22 8.16
CA LEU A 24 0.66 -6.92 8.62
C LEU A 24 -0.70 -7.08 9.31
N PRO A 25 -0.96 -6.31 10.38
CA PRO A 25 -2.28 -6.16 10.96
C PRO A 25 -3.35 -5.88 9.90
N GLU A 26 -4.54 -6.45 10.10
CA GLU A 26 -5.67 -6.33 9.15
C GLU A 26 -6.01 -4.88 8.81
N CYS A 27 -5.96 -3.97 9.79
CA CYS A 27 -6.19 -2.55 9.58
C CYS A 27 -5.18 -1.92 8.60
N ILE A 28 -3.90 -2.29 8.66
CA ILE A 28 -2.89 -1.81 7.70
C ILE A 28 -3.14 -2.43 6.32
N ARG A 29 -3.47 -3.73 6.25
CA ARG A 29 -3.78 -4.39 4.98
C ARG A 29 -4.96 -3.73 4.28
N SER A 30 -6.07 -3.52 4.99
CA SER A 30 -7.25 -2.83 4.47
C SER A 30 -6.93 -1.40 4.00
N PHE A 31 -6.17 -0.64 4.79
CA PHE A 31 -5.76 0.71 4.43
C PHE A 31 -4.91 0.76 3.16
N LEU A 32 -3.90 -0.11 3.05
CA LEU A 32 -3.05 -0.24 1.87
C LEU A 32 -3.84 -0.71 0.64
N THR A 33 -4.72 -1.68 0.79
CA THR A 33 -5.56 -2.19 -0.30
C THR A 33 -6.48 -1.12 -0.85
N VAL A 34 -7.08 -0.28 0.02
CA VAL A 34 -7.90 0.87 -0.41
C VAL A 34 -7.05 1.92 -1.13
N ALA A 35 -5.86 2.25 -0.61
CA ALA A 35 -4.99 3.25 -1.24
C ALA A 35 -4.49 2.80 -2.62
N VAL A 36 -4.04 1.56 -2.76
CA VAL A 36 -3.67 0.96 -4.05
C VAL A 36 -4.90 0.83 -4.95
N GLY A 37 -6.06 0.49 -4.36
CA GLY A 37 -7.37 0.41 -5.01
C GLY A 37 -7.85 1.74 -5.59
N ALA A 38 -7.51 2.86 -4.96
CA ALA A 38 -7.86 4.21 -5.39
C ALA A 38 -6.99 4.73 -6.54
N LEU A 39 -5.86 4.07 -6.84
CA LEU A 39 -5.09 4.41 -8.03
C LEU A 39 -5.96 4.24 -9.29
N PRO A 40 -5.84 5.17 -10.26
CA PRO A 40 -6.50 5.01 -11.55
C PRO A 40 -6.14 3.65 -12.15
N ALA A 41 -7.09 3.05 -12.87
CA ALA A 41 -6.77 1.88 -13.68
C ALA A 41 -5.67 2.32 -14.65
N ALA A 42 -4.45 1.83 -14.45
CA ALA A 42 -3.35 2.13 -15.35
C ALA A 42 -3.74 1.61 -16.74
N ASP A 43 -3.56 2.43 -17.76
CA ASP A 43 -3.61 2.00 -19.17
C ASP A 43 -2.82 0.69 -19.31
N GLU A 44 -3.49 -0.36 -19.77
CA GLU A 44 -2.90 -1.70 -19.93
C GLU A 44 -1.69 -1.71 -20.88
N ASP A 45 -1.53 -0.65 -21.69
CA ASP A 45 -0.49 -0.49 -22.71
C ASP A 45 0.87 -0.02 -22.19
N LYS A 46 1.03 0.33 -20.91
CA LYS A 46 2.35 0.77 -20.37
C LYS A 46 2.74 0.00 -19.12
N PRO A 47 3.91 -0.69 -19.10
CA PRO A 47 4.42 -1.28 -17.87
C PRO A 47 4.74 -0.16 -16.88
N ARG A 48 3.88 -0.02 -15.86
CA ARG A 48 4.05 0.92 -14.75
C ARG A 48 4.25 0.13 -13.49
N PHE A 49 5.43 0.27 -12.90
CA PHE A 49 5.67 -0.27 -11.56
C PHE A 49 5.00 0.65 -10.55
N ILE A 50 4.33 0.08 -9.57
CA ILE A 50 3.71 0.82 -8.47
C ILE A 50 4.64 0.68 -7.29
N LYS A 51 5.19 1.80 -6.84
CA LYS A 51 5.87 1.88 -5.55
C LYS A 51 4.85 2.26 -4.50
N VAL A 52 4.72 1.42 -3.49
CA VAL A 52 3.91 1.69 -2.31
C VAL A 52 4.86 1.93 -1.16
N LYS A 53 4.83 3.13 -0.59
CA LYS A 53 5.45 3.44 0.69
C LYS A 53 4.36 3.84 1.67
N ALA A 54 4.23 3.11 2.76
CA ALA A 54 3.31 3.48 3.82
C ALA A 54 4.01 3.45 5.16
N MET A 55 3.87 4.53 5.91
CA MET A 55 4.37 4.62 7.27
C MET A 55 3.31 5.22 8.17
N GLY A 56 3.31 4.84 9.44
CA GLY A 56 2.38 5.40 10.41
C GLY A 56 2.52 4.77 11.77
N HIS A 57 1.70 5.25 12.69
CA HIS A 57 1.58 4.70 14.04
C HIS A 57 0.20 4.07 14.21
N LEU A 58 0.20 2.77 14.50
CA LEU A 58 -0.96 2.09 15.06
C LEU A 58 -1.06 2.43 16.54
N CYS A 59 -2.15 3.09 16.88
CA CYS A 59 -2.61 3.29 18.25
C CYS A 59 -3.62 2.18 18.56
N GLU A 60 -3.27 1.35 19.54
CA GLU A 60 -4.15 0.30 20.04
C GLU A 60 -5.19 0.96 20.97
N GLY A 61 -6.47 0.81 20.61
CA GLY A 61 -7.60 1.23 21.42
C GLY A 61 -8.26 0.02 22.09
N PRO A 62 -9.19 0.25 23.04
CA PRO A 62 -9.80 -0.81 23.85
C PRO A 62 -10.56 -1.88 23.04
N SER A 63 -10.93 -1.62 21.79
CA SER A 63 -11.60 -2.60 20.90
C SER A 63 -11.32 -2.37 19.41
N SER A 64 -10.37 -1.49 19.09
CA SER A 64 -10.06 -1.12 17.71
C SER A 64 -8.62 -0.66 17.56
N TYR A 65 -8.09 -0.76 16.36
CA TYR A 65 -6.82 -0.13 16.00
C TYR A 65 -7.11 1.15 15.24
N SER A 66 -6.56 2.27 15.70
CA SER A 66 -6.61 3.55 15.00
C SER A 66 -5.24 3.84 14.39
N VAL A 67 -5.22 4.35 13.16
CA VAL A 67 -3.98 4.75 12.50
C VAL A 67 -3.81 6.26 12.66
N SER A 68 -2.75 6.68 13.36
CA SER A 68 -2.37 8.08 13.53
C SER A 68 -1.10 8.38 12.72
N ASN A 69 -1.02 9.59 12.15
CA ASN A 69 0.10 10.04 11.31
C ASN A 69 0.44 9.07 10.17
N ALA A 70 -0.57 8.46 9.54
CA ALA A 70 -0.35 7.66 8.35
C ALA A 70 0.03 8.54 7.17
N GLN A 71 1.15 8.21 6.54
CA GLN A 71 1.55 8.72 5.24
C GLN A 71 1.58 7.54 4.29
N ILE A 72 0.86 7.65 3.18
CA ILE A 72 1.00 6.74 2.05
C ILE A 72 1.47 7.57 0.86
N ASP A 73 2.61 7.18 0.32
CA ASP A 73 3.04 7.57 -1.01
C ASP A 73 2.83 6.39 -1.95
N VAL A 74 1.95 6.57 -2.93
CA VAL A 74 1.78 5.60 -4.01
C VAL A 74 2.16 6.27 -5.32
N SER A 75 3.30 5.86 -5.85
CA SER A 75 3.91 6.50 -7.01
C SER A 75 4.07 5.48 -8.15
N GLU A 76 3.64 5.88 -9.35
CA GLU A 76 3.93 5.11 -10.57
C GLU A 76 5.36 5.37 -11.02
N ILE A 77 6.21 4.35 -10.96
CA ILE A 77 7.55 4.38 -11.53
C ILE A 77 7.45 3.97 -13.00
N ARG A 78 7.83 4.88 -13.89
CA ARG A 78 8.12 4.57 -15.28
C ARG A 78 9.52 3.98 -15.36
N THR A 79 9.64 2.70 -15.65
CA THR A 79 10.90 2.15 -16.14
C THR A 79 11.07 2.62 -17.57
N SER A 80 11.86 3.67 -17.77
CA SER A 80 12.44 3.99 -19.07
C SER A 80 13.43 2.87 -19.40
N CYS A 81 13.02 1.93 -20.24
CA CYS A 81 13.92 1.05 -20.99
C CYS A 81 13.83 1.45 -22.45
#